data_AF-A0A0M8NPW4-F1
#
_entry.id   AF-A0A0M8NPW4-F1
#
_cell.length_a   1.000
_cell.length_b   1.000
_cell.length_c   1.000
_cell.angle_alpha   90.00
_cell.angle_beta   90.00
_cell.angle_gamma   90.00
#
_symmetry.space_group_name_H-M   'P 1'
#
loop_
_entity.id
_entity.type
_entity.pdbx_description
1 polymer ?
#
loop_
_entity_poly.entity_id
_entity_poly.type
_entity_poly.pdbx_seq_one_letter_code
_entity_poly.pdbx_strand_id
1 'polypeptide(L)'
;MIHPHPNIATYLGCQVSGGVITGLCLEKYPRTPTKEVNPGALMKRALRNTREARGDYSRVLTDIDSGIRYLHSLGAIIIDFGSCRKIGESLKDVGRTYEWYDREM
;
A
#
# COMPACT_ATOMS: atom_id res chain seq x y z
N MET A 1 -6.38 12.13 -22.32
CA MET A 1 -6.85 11.99 -20.93
C MET A 1 -6.52 10.58 -20.52
N ILE A 2 -5.53 10.40 -19.65
CA ILE A 2 -5.05 9.08 -19.24
C ILE A 2 -6.16 8.47 -18.40
N HIS A 3 -6.69 7.30 -18.77
CA HIS A 3 -7.74 6.62 -17.99
C HIS A 3 -7.15 6.25 -16.63
N PRO A 4 -7.50 6.94 -15.53
CA PRO A 4 -7.00 6.56 -14.21
C PRO A 4 -7.51 5.15 -13.89
N HIS A 5 -6.65 4.32 -13.33
CA HIS A 5 -7.02 2.95 -12.98
C HIS A 5 -8.15 2.99 -11.94
N PRO A 6 -9.24 2.22 -12.10
CA PRO A 6 -10.42 2.30 -11.24
C PRO A 6 -10.15 1.96 -9.76
N ASN A 7 -9.04 1.27 -9.48
CA ASN A 7 -8.62 0.88 -8.13
C ASN A 7 -7.56 1.80 -7.49
N ILE A 8 -7.30 2.98 -8.05
CA ILE A 8 -6.45 4.01 -7.42
C ILE A 8 -7.35 5.12 -6.88
N ALA A 9 -7.08 5.60 -5.68
CA ALA A 9 -7.89 6.66 -5.09
C ALA A 9 -7.90 7.93 -5.94
N THR A 10 -9.10 8.49 -6.10
CA THR A 10 -9.31 9.75 -6.81
C THR A 10 -8.70 10.90 -5.99
N TYR A 11 -7.73 11.59 -6.57
CA TYR A 11 -7.15 12.82 -6.02
C TYR A 11 -8.07 14.00 -6.31
N LEU A 12 -8.59 14.63 -5.25
CA LEU A 12 -9.49 15.79 -5.33
C LEU A 12 -8.75 17.12 -5.18
N GLY A 13 -7.51 17.10 -4.70
CA GLY A 13 -6.71 18.30 -4.46
C GLY A 13 -5.88 18.18 -3.19
N CYS A 14 -5.29 19.30 -2.77
CA CYS A 14 -4.53 19.37 -1.53
C CYS A 14 -4.88 20.65 -0.77
N GLN A 15 -4.71 20.59 0.54
CA GLN A 15 -4.75 21.77 1.39
C GLN A 15 -3.36 22.39 1.46
N VAL A 16 -3.29 23.69 1.20
CA VAL A 16 -2.05 24.48 1.30
C VAL A 16 -2.22 25.51 2.41
N SER A 17 -1.24 25.59 3.31
CA SER A 17 -1.17 26.60 4.36
C SER A 17 0.26 27.13 4.46
N GLY A 18 0.44 28.45 4.47
CA GLY A 18 1.77 29.06 4.52
C GLY A 18 2.70 28.67 3.36
N GLY A 19 2.14 28.34 2.19
CA GLY A 19 2.91 27.90 1.01
C GLY A 19 3.35 26.43 1.04
N VAL A 20 2.98 25.65 2.07
CA VAL A 20 3.27 24.21 2.15
C VAL A 20 2.00 23.38 2.07
N ILE A 21 2.10 22.20 1.45
CA ILE A 21 1.00 21.23 1.44
C ILE A 21 0.90 20.61 2.84
N THR A 22 -0.26 20.79 3.48
CA THR A 22 -0.53 20.26 4.83
C THR A 22 -1.47 19.06 4.82
N GLY A 23 -2.12 18.79 3.68
CA GLY A 23 -3.04 17.66 3.55
C GLY A 23 -3.33 17.32 2.10
N LEU A 24 -3.57 16.03 1.83
CA LEU A 24 -4.08 15.54 0.56
C LEU A 24 -5.57 15.23 0.71
N CYS A 25 -6.37 15.64 -0.27
CA CYS A 25 -7.79 15.38 -0.34
C CYS A 25 -8.02 14.23 -1.33
N LEU A 26 -8.43 13.08 -0.82
CA LEU A 26 -8.83 11.92 -1.61
C LEU A 26 -10.33 11.70 -1.47
N GLU A 27 -10.95 11.08 -2.46
CA GLU A 27 -12.32 10.60 -2.36
C GLU A 27 -12.49 9.65 -1.17
N LYS A 28 -13.61 9.76 -0.46
CA LYS A 28 -13.89 8.96 0.73
C LYS A 28 -14.58 7.65 0.35
N TYR A 29 -13.92 6.53 0.64
CA TYR A 29 -14.46 5.19 0.38
C TYR A 29 -15.13 4.59 1.63
N PRO A 30 -16.25 3.87 1.49
CA PRO A 30 -17.09 3.46 2.62
C PRO A 30 -16.53 2.28 3.44
N ARG A 31 -15.63 1.48 2.86
CA ARG A 31 -15.11 0.25 3.48
C ARG A 31 -13.59 0.26 3.48
N THR A 32 -12.98 -0.21 4.57
CA THR A 32 -11.53 -0.39 4.68
C THR A 32 -11.22 -1.86 4.94
N PRO A 33 -10.12 -2.40 4.39
CA PRO A 33 -9.72 -3.79 4.64
C PRO A 33 -9.65 -4.12 6.13
N THR A 34 -9.19 -3.19 6.98
CA THR A 34 -9.11 -3.40 8.43
C THR A 34 -10.46 -3.74 9.07
N LYS A 35 -11.56 -3.16 8.59
CA LYS A 35 -12.91 -3.50 9.09
C LYS A 35 -13.38 -4.86 8.60
N GLU A 36 -13.01 -5.26 7.39
CA GLU A 36 -13.49 -6.47 6.73
C GLU A 36 -12.68 -7.72 7.11
N VAL A 37 -11.35 -7.60 7.14
CA VAL A 37 -10.43 -8.74 7.33
C VAL A 37 -9.72 -8.75 8.69
N ASN A 38 -9.92 -7.70 9.50
CA ASN A 38 -9.34 -7.60 10.84
C ASN A 38 -10.33 -7.01 11.86
N PRO A 39 -11.51 -7.64 12.06
CA PRO A 39 -12.54 -7.12 12.96
C PRO A 39 -12.06 -6.99 14.41
N GLY A 40 -11.04 -7.77 14.80
CA GLY A 40 -10.40 -7.68 16.12
C GLY A 40 -9.38 -6.57 16.28
N ALA A 41 -9.17 -5.72 15.25
CA ALA A 41 -8.13 -4.68 15.21
C ALA A 41 -6.75 -5.20 15.61
N LEU A 42 -6.45 -6.45 15.26
CA LEU A 42 -5.20 -7.11 15.58
C LEU A 42 -4.05 -6.30 14.98
N MET A 43 -3.10 -5.88 15.82
CA MET A 43 -1.93 -5.17 15.33
C MET A 43 -1.15 -6.05 14.36
N LYS A 44 -0.41 -5.44 13.43
CA LYS A 44 0.41 -6.15 12.42
C LYS A 44 1.22 -7.31 13.00
N ARG A 45 1.66 -7.19 14.26
CA ARG A 45 2.43 -8.21 15.00
C ARG A 45 1.66 -9.51 15.28
N ALA A 46 0.33 -9.47 15.40
CA ALA A 46 -0.50 -10.64 15.67
C ALA A 46 -0.81 -11.46 14.40
N LEU A 47 -0.73 -10.84 13.20
CA LEU A 47 -0.84 -11.52 11.90
C LEU A 47 0.47 -12.23 11.47
N ARG A 48 1.53 -12.16 12.28
CA ARG A 48 2.89 -12.61 11.92
C ARG A 48 3.12 -14.12 11.83
N ASN A 49 2.21 -14.94 12.35
CA ASN A 49 2.44 -16.37 12.38
C ASN A 49 2.12 -16.96 11.00
N THR A 50 3.13 -17.11 10.12
CA THR A 50 3.17 -18.19 9.10
C THR A 50 4.37 -18.20 8.14
N ARG A 51 5.27 -17.21 8.09
CA ARG A 51 6.38 -17.26 7.12
C ARG A 51 7.75 -17.38 7.78
N GLU A 52 8.26 -18.61 7.80
CA GLU A 52 9.71 -18.83 7.79
C GLU A 52 10.27 -18.12 6.55
N ALA A 53 11.24 -17.24 6.75
CA ALA A 53 11.92 -16.51 5.68
C ALA A 53 12.63 -17.52 4.78
N ARG A 54 12.00 -17.91 3.68
CA ARG A 54 12.68 -18.62 2.60
C ARG A 54 13.23 -17.57 1.65
N GLY A 55 14.53 -17.62 1.36
CA GLY A 55 15.24 -16.71 0.44
C GLY A 55 14.81 -16.82 -1.04
N ASP A 56 13.55 -17.15 -1.29
CA ASP A 56 12.92 -17.22 -2.60
C ASP A 56 12.04 -15.99 -2.82
N TYR A 57 12.71 -14.91 -3.24
CA TYR A 57 12.08 -13.63 -3.57
C TYR A 57 11.04 -13.75 -4.68
N SER A 58 11.22 -14.68 -5.62
CA SER A 58 10.26 -14.89 -6.71
C SER A 58 8.90 -15.31 -6.17
N ARG A 59 8.89 -16.22 -5.18
CA ARG A 59 7.67 -16.64 -4.50
C ARG A 59 7.03 -15.51 -3.70
N VAL A 60 7.82 -14.70 -2.99
CA VAL A 60 7.30 -13.54 -2.24
C VAL A 60 6.63 -12.53 -3.18
N LEU A 61 7.29 -12.18 -4.28
CA LEU A 61 6.73 -11.26 -5.28
C LEU A 61 5.47 -11.83 -5.92
N THR A 62 5.44 -13.14 -6.21
CA THR A 62 4.26 -13.82 -6.74
C THR A 62 3.09 -13.76 -5.76
N ASP A 63 3.33 -13.99 -4.47
CA ASP A 63 2.29 -13.93 -3.45
C ASP A 63 1.77 -12.49 -3.24
N ILE A 64 2.64 -11.48 -3.33
CA ILE A 64 2.25 -10.06 -3.30
C ILE A 64 1.42 -9.70 -4.52
N ASP A 65 1.86 -10.06 -5.73
CA ASP A 65 1.11 -9.82 -6.98
C ASP A 65 -0.27 -10.49 -6.92
N SER A 66 -0.33 -11.73 -6.45
CA SER A 66 -1.58 -12.47 -6.26
C SER A 66 -2.52 -11.76 -5.27
N GLY A 67 -1.98 -11.28 -4.15
CA GLY A 67 -2.72 -10.48 -3.17
C GLY A 67 -3.26 -9.18 -3.76
N ILE A 68 -2.46 -8.45 -4.53
CA ILE A 68 -2.87 -7.21 -5.21
C ILE A 68 -3.97 -7.50 -6.24
N ARG A 69 -3.82 -8.55 -7.06
CA ARG A 69 -4.84 -8.97 -8.04
C ARG A 69 -6.16 -9.32 -7.39
N TYR A 70 -6.11 -10.02 -6.25
CA TYR A 70 -7.30 -10.34 -5.48
C TYR A 70 -7.96 -9.07 -4.91
N LEU A 71 -7.19 -8.14 -4.35
CA LEU A 71 -7.73 -6.86 -3.90
C LEU A 71 -8.33 -6.04 -5.05
N HIS A 72 -7.69 -6.04 -6.21
CA HIS A 72 -8.22 -5.43 -7.44
C HIS A 72 -9.57 -6.04 -7.83
N SER A 73 -9.70 -7.38 -7.81
CA SER A 73 -10.97 -8.04 -8.16
C SER A 73 -12.09 -7.74 -7.18
N LEU A 74 -11.77 -7.42 -5.92
CA LEU A 74 -12.74 -6.96 -4.91
C LEU A 74 -13.17 -5.50 -5.08
N GLY A 75 -12.57 -4.75 -6.01
CA GLY A 75 -12.81 -3.31 -6.12
C GLY A 75 -12.15 -2.51 -4.99
N ALA A 76 -11.14 -3.05 -4.32
CA ALA A 76 -10.41 -2.33 -3.29
C ALA A 76 -9.68 -1.13 -3.91
N ILE A 77 -9.58 -0.04 -3.14
CA ILE A 77 -8.90 1.18 -3.58
C ILE A 77 -7.53 1.29 -2.90
N ILE A 78 -6.49 1.44 -3.71
CA ILE A 78 -5.11 1.61 -3.27
C ILE A 78 -4.86 3.10 -2.96
N ILE A 79 -4.22 3.35 -1.83
CA ILE A 79 -3.83 4.67 -1.33
C ILE A 79 -2.37 4.66 -0.86
N ASP A 80 -1.88 5.80 -0.36
CA ASP A 80 -0.58 5.94 0.30
C ASP A 80 0.63 5.67 -0.61
N PHE A 81 0.70 6.42 -1.71
CA PHE A 81 1.78 6.34 -2.69
C PHE A 81 3.03 7.15 -2.33
N GLY A 82 3.13 7.75 -1.13
CA GLY A 82 4.26 8.61 -0.75
C GLY A 82 5.61 7.89 -0.79
N SER A 83 5.59 6.58 -0.59
CA SER A 83 6.77 5.72 -0.66
C SER A 83 7.01 5.10 -2.03
N CYS A 84 6.13 5.28 -3.02
CA CYS A 84 6.33 4.74 -4.36
C CYS A 84 7.47 5.48 -5.09
N ARG A 85 8.11 4.79 -6.03
CA ARG A 85 9.16 5.32 -6.89
C ARG A 85 8.93 4.88 -8.33
N LYS A 86 9.49 5.61 -9.29
CA LYS A 86 9.46 5.16 -10.69
C LYS A 86 10.31 3.91 -10.83
N ILE A 87 9.98 3.09 -11.82
CA ILE A 87 10.78 1.91 -12.15
C ILE A 87 12.22 2.35 -12.43
N GLY A 88 13.18 1.71 -11.75
CA GLY A 88 14.61 2.01 -11.84
C GLY A 88 15.14 3.02 -10.83
N GLU A 89 14.29 3.70 -10.05
CA GLU A 89 14.73 4.62 -8.99
C GLU A 89 15.09 3.88 -7.69
N SER A 90 16.01 4.47 -6.92
CA SER A 90 16.46 3.95 -5.63
C SER A 90 15.35 3.97 -4.57
N LEU A 91 15.30 2.92 -3.75
CA LEU A 91 14.40 2.82 -2.60
C LEU A 91 15.07 3.17 -1.26
N LYS A 92 16.36 3.54 -1.22
CA LYS A 92 17.15 3.65 0.02
C LYS A 92 16.55 4.62 1.07
N ASP A 93 16.05 5.77 0.62
CA ASP A 93 15.56 6.84 1.50
C ASP A 93 14.04 6.84 1.69
N VAL A 94 13.40 5.72 1.36
CA VAL A 94 11.94 5.59 1.40
C VAL A 94 11.50 5.08 2.78
N GLY A 95 10.50 5.71 3.39
CA GLY A 95 9.85 5.18 4.58
C GLY A 95 9.15 3.85 4.28
N ARG A 96 9.47 2.79 5.03
CA ARG A 96 8.92 1.45 4.85
C ARG A 96 8.29 0.94 6.15
N THR A 97 7.24 0.14 6.03
CA THR A 97 6.71 -0.57 7.21
C THR A 97 7.71 -1.66 7.59
N TYR A 98 8.28 -1.58 8.80
CA TYR A 98 9.14 -2.61 9.37
C TYR A 98 8.56 -4.02 9.14
N GLU A 99 9.38 -4.93 8.59
CA GLU A 99 9.06 -6.33 8.22
C GLU A 99 8.10 -6.52 7.04
N TRP A 100 7.76 -5.45 6.34
CA TRP A 100 7.10 -5.52 5.03
C TRP A 100 8.09 -5.22 3.90
N TYR A 101 9.39 -5.32 4.21
CA TYR A 101 10.48 -5.18 3.26
C TYR A 101 11.70 -5.95 3.77
N ASP A 102 12.54 -6.39 2.85
CA ASP A 102 13.80 -7.06 3.16
C ASP A 102 14.86 -6.04 3.56
N ARG A 103 15.52 -6.27 4.70
CA ARG A 103 16.56 -5.35 5.21
C ARG A 103 17.90 -5.50 4.53
N GLU A 104 18.08 -6.58 3.77
CA GLU A 104 19.34 -6.92 3.12
C GLU A 104 19.41 -6.43 1.66
N MET A 105 18.49 -5.54 1.24
CA MET A 105 18.53 -4.83 -0.05
C MET A 105 19.10 -3.42 0.05
#